data_AF-A0A5K1GZ26-F1
#
_entry.id   AF-A0A5K1GZ26-F1
#
_cell.length_a   1.000
_cell.length_b   1.000
_cell.length_c   1.000
_cell.angle_alpha   90.00
_cell.angle_beta   90.00
_cell.angle_gamma   90.00
#
_symmetry.space_group_name_H-M   'P 1'
#
loop_
_entity.id
_entity.type
_entity.pdbx_description
1 polymer ?
#
loop_
_entity_poly.entity_id
_entity_poly.type
_entity_poly.pdbx_seq_one_letter_code
_entity_poly.pdbx_strand_id
1 'polypeptide(L)' 'CDITNILLEMDRILRPEGTVIFRDTVEVLVKIQGIIEGMRWKSDIKDHETGPFNPEKILLAVKTYWTTSTAET' A
#
# COMPACT_ATOMS: atom_id res chain seq x y z
N CYS A 1 -7.09 -0.18 17.69
CA CYS A 1 -5.77 -0.11 17.04
C CYS A 1 -5.92 0.75 15.80
N ASP A 2 -5.04 1.72 15.57
CA ASP A 2 -5.14 2.65 14.43
C ASP A 2 -4.33 2.10 13.24
N ILE A 3 -4.94 2.10 12.05
CA ILE A 3 -4.34 1.58 10.82
C ILE A 3 -3.10 2.38 10.41
N THR A 4 -3.08 3.68 10.71
CA THR A 4 -1.93 4.54 10.42
C THR A 4 -0.70 4.08 11.21
N ASN A 5 -0.87 3.71 12.49
CA ASN A 5 0.25 3.22 13.30
C ASN A 5 0.80 1.89 12.78
N ILE A 6 -0.08 1.00 12.29
CA ILE A 6 0.34 -0.27 11.68
C ILE A 6 1.16 0.01 10.41
N LEU A 7 0.67 0.87 9.52
CA LEU A 7 1.36 1.23 8.28
C LEU A 7 2.71 1.89 8.53
N LEU A 8 2.84 2.71 9.58
CA LEU A 8 4.12 3.30 9.98
C LEU A 8 5.13 2.24 10.44
N GLU A 9 4.70 1.26 11.25
CA GLU A 9 5.59 0.17 11.66
C GLU A 9 5.97 -0.73 10.48
N MET A 10 5.05 -0.95 9.53
CA MET A 10 5.36 -1.65 8.27
C MET A 10 6.38 -0.88 7.43
N ASP A 11 6.27 0.46 7.33
CA ASP A 11 7.23 1.28 6.60
C ASP A 11 8.63 1.20 7.19
N ARG A 12 8.77 1.13 8.52
CA ARG A 12 10.06 0.95 9.18
C ARG A 12 10.72 -0.40 8.87
N ILE A 13 9.90 -1.44 8.62
CA ILE A 13 10.37 -2.79 8.31
C ILE A 13 10.69 -2.95 6.82
N LEU A 14 9.89 -2.35 5.94
CA LEU A 14 10.04 -2.51 4.49
C LEU A 14 11.25 -1.74 3.97
N ARG A 15 12.12 -2.48 3.30
CA ARG A 15 13.15 -1.90 2.43
C ARG A 15 12.50 -1.29 1.17
N PRO A 16 13.20 -0.37 0.48
CA PRO A 16 12.77 0.07 -0.84
C PRO A 16 12.53 -1.10 -1.78
N GLU A 17 11.53 -0.97 -2.65
CA GLU A 17 10.97 -2.02 -3.52
C GLU A 17 10.38 -3.21 -2.76
N GLY A 18 10.24 -3.12 -1.44
CA GLY A 18 9.52 -4.08 -0.63
C GLY A 18 8.02 -4.04 -0.93
N THR A 19 7.43 -5.23 -1.04
CA THR A 19 6.03 -5.41 -1.42
C THR A 19 5.21 -5.90 -0.23
N VAL A 20 3.99 -5.37 -0.09
CA VAL A 20 2.98 -5.80 0.86
C VAL A 20 1.71 -6.16 0.10
N ILE A 21 1.03 -7.20 0.58
CA ILE A 21 -0.29 -7.60 0.09
C ILE A 21 -1.27 -7.44 1.25
N PHE A 22 -2.27 -6.58 1.07
CA PHE A 22 -3.39 -6.46 1.98
C PHE A 22 -4.60 -7.18 1.40
N ARG A 23 -5.35 -7.86 2.25
CA ARG A 23 -6.55 -8.59 1.87
C ARG A 23 -7.64 -8.29 2.89
N ASP A 24 -8.63 -7.53 2.47
CA ASP A 24 -9.72 -7.07 3.31
C ASP A 24 -10.88 -6.61 2.43
N THR A 25 -11.97 -6.17 3.04
CA THR A 25 -13.08 -5.47 2.40
C THR A 25 -12.60 -4.23 1.64
N VAL A 26 -13.27 -3.93 0.52
CA VAL A 26 -12.93 -2.76 -0.32
C VAL A 26 -12.91 -1.45 0.47
N GLU A 27 -13.78 -1.29 1.47
CA GLU A 27 -13.82 -0.08 2.31
C GLU A 27 -12.52 0.13 3.09
N VAL A 28 -11.96 -0.94 3.66
CA VAL A 28 -10.69 -0.88 4.39
C VAL A 28 -9.53 -0.64 3.42
N LEU A 29 -9.53 -1.29 2.27
CA LEU A 29 -8.46 -1.11 1.28
C LEU A 29 -8.39 0.31 0.72
N VAL A 30 -9.54 0.96 0.48
CA VAL A 30 -9.57 2.37 0.04
C VAL A 30 -9.01 3.30 1.12
N LYS A 31 -9.27 3.02 2.41
CA LYS A 31 -8.67 3.77 3.52
C LYS A 31 -7.15 3.57 3.58
N ILE A 32 -6.67 2.33 3.43
CA ILE A 32 -5.24 2.03 3.38
C ILE A 32 -4.59 2.77 2.20
N GLN A 33 -5.19 2.65 1.00
CA GLN A 33 -4.71 3.26 -0.23
C GLN A 33 -4.46 4.76 -0.06
N GLY A 34 -5.43 5.49 0.49
CA GLY A 34 -5.28 6.94 0.71
C GLY A 34 -4.13 7.32 1.64
N ILE A 35 -3.82 6.47 2.64
CA ILE A 35 -2.70 6.71 3.55
C ILE A 35 -1.36 6.40 2.86
N ILE A 36 -1.24 5.23 2.23
CA ILE A 36 0.03 4.77 1.65
C ILE A 36 0.42 5.58 0.40
N GLU A 37 -0.54 6.16 -0.32
CA GLU A 37 -0.27 7.14 -1.38
C GLU A 37 0.47 8.38 -0.84
N GLY A 38 0.07 8.87 0.34
CA GLY A 38 0.77 9.94 1.05
C GLY A 38 2.18 9.53 1.52
N MET A 39 2.39 8.24 1.77
CA MET A 39 3.70 7.65 2.10
C MET A 39 4.55 7.35 0.85
N ARG A 40 4.08 7.72 -0.34
CA ARG A 40 4.72 7.47 -1.65
C ARG A 40 4.86 6.00 -2.01
N TRP A 41 4.01 5.14 -1.48
CA TRP A 41 3.94 3.76 -1.95
C TRP A 41 3.09 3.72 -3.22
N LYS A 42 3.48 2.86 -4.17
CA LYS A 42 2.62 2.53 -5.31
C LYS A 42 1.64 1.46 -4.88
N SER A 43 0.39 1.56 -5.30
CA SER A 43 -0.60 0.54 -4.98
C SER A 43 -1.59 0.28 -6.09
N ASP A 44 -2.17 -0.92 -6.09
CA ASP A 44 -3.18 -1.35 -7.05
C ASP A 44 -4.14 -2.35 -6.38
N ILE A 45 -5.45 -2.13 -6.55
CA ILE A 45 -6.50 -3.00 -6.00
C ILE A 45 -6.95 -3.99 -7.09
N LYS A 46 -6.91 -5.27 -6.76
CA LYS A 46 -7.35 -6.39 -7.60
C LYS A 46 -8.59 -7.07 -7.02
N ASP A 47 -9.36 -7.66 -7.91
CA ASP A 47 -10.49 -8.51 -7.54
C ASP A 47 -10.04 -9.75 -6.78
N HIS A 48 -10.95 -10.27 -5.97
CA HIS A 48 -10.76 -11.54 -5.29
C HIS A 48 -10.65 -12.70 -6.29
N GLU A 49 -9.95 -13.76 -5.87
CA GLU A 49 -9.78 -15.04 -6.60
C GLU A 49 -11.12 -15.62 -7.10
N THR A 50 -12.20 -15.36 -6.35
CA THR A 50 -13.56 -15.88 -6.62
C THR A 50 -14.40 -14.94 -7.48
N GLY A 51 -13.84 -13.84 -7.97
CA GLY A 51 -14.48 -12.90 -8.89
C GLY A 51 -14.83 -11.52 -8.29
N PRO A 52 -15.38 -10.63 -9.13
CA PRO A 52 -15.56 -9.21 -8.82
C PRO A 52 -16.68 -8.92 -7.81
N PHE A 53 -17.61 -9.85 -7.60
CA PHE A 53 -18.73 -9.68 -6.67
C PHE A 53 -18.39 -10.02 -5.22
N ASN A 54 -17.18 -10.50 -4.95
CA ASN A 54 -16.72 -10.69 -3.58
C ASN A 54 -16.42 -9.32 -2.93
N PRO A 55 -16.95 -9.03 -1.72
CA PRO A 55 -16.67 -7.80 -1.00
C PRO A 55 -15.21 -7.67 -0.53
N GLU A 56 -14.52 -8.80 -0.31
CA GLU A 56 -13.08 -8.82 -0.07
C GLU A 56 -12.34 -8.59 -1.38
N LYS A 57 -11.23 -7.86 -1.30
CA LYS A 57 -10.35 -7.52 -2.42
C LYS A 57 -8.91 -7.69 -1.98
N ILE A 58 -7.99 -7.53 -2.93
CA ILE A 58 -6.55 -7.62 -2.67
C ILE A 58 -5.91 -6.29 -3.08
N LEU A 59 -5.18 -5.65 -2.18
CA LEU A 59 -4.38 -4.47 -2.49
C LEU A 59 -2.91 -4.86 -2.51
N LEU A 60 -2.27 -4.71 -3.65
CA LEU A 60 -0.83 -4.85 -3.82
C LEU A 60 -0.19 -3.48 -3.61
N ALA A 61 0.72 -3.35 -2.64
CA ALA A 61 1.46 -2.13 -2.38
C ALA A 61 2.97 -2.35 -2.47
N VAL A 62 3.69 -1.41 -3.09
CA VAL A 62 5.14 -1.43 -3.24
C VAL A 62 5.72 -0.14 -2.68
N LYS A 63 6.60 -0.26 -1.69
CA LYS A 63 7.33 0.88 -1.13
C LYS A 63 8.34 1.37 -2.16
N THR A 64 8.14 2.57 -2.69
CA THR A 64 9.04 3.10 -3.71
C THR A 64 10.39 3.47 -3.12
N TYR A 65 11.46 3.22 -3.87
CA TYR A 65 12.70 3.94 -3.65
C TYR A 65 12.56 5.36 -4.17
N TRP A 66 12.60 6.34 -3.26
CA TRP A 66 12.61 7.75 -3.63
C TRP A 66 13.88 8.40 -3.09
N THR A 67 14.70 8.90 -4.00
CA THR A 67 15.75 9.88 -3.68
C THR A 67 15.31 11.21 -4.29
N THR A 68 15.62 12.32 -3.63
CA THR A 68 15.60 13.61 -4.32
C THR A 68 16.64 13.54 -5.43
N SER A 69 16.25 13.84 -6.67
CA SER A 69 17.22 14.02 -7.74
C SER A 69 18.25 15.04 -7.28
N THR A 70 19.50 14.61 -7.13
CA THR A 70 20.61 15.54 -6.93
C THR A 70 20.59 16.47 -8.13
N ALA A 71 20.30 17.75 -7.92
CA ALA A 71 20.38 18.73 -9.00
C ALA A 71 21.82 18.70 -9.50
N GLU A 72 22.02 18.19 -10.72
CA GLU A 72 23.29 18.32 -11.42
C GLU A 72 23.51 19.82 -11.68
N THR A 73 24.47 20.40 -10.97
CA THR A 73 25.05 21.73 -11.23
C THR A 73 25.88 21.75 -12.49
#